data_AF-A0A9D3UMU0-F1
#
_entry.id   AF-A0A9D3UMU0-F1
#
_cell.length_a   1.000
_cell.length_b   1.000
_cell.length_c   1.000
_cell.angle_alpha   90.00
_cell.angle_beta   90.00
_cell.angle_gamma   90.00
#
_symmetry.space_group_name_H-M   'P 1'
#
loop_
_entity.id
_entity.type
_entity.pdbx_description
1 polymer ?
#
loop_
_entity_poly.entity_id
_entity_poly.type
_entity_poly.pdbx_seq_one_letter_code
_entity_poly.pdbx_strand_id
1 'polypeptide(L)'
;MWVEQKHKGQAFGLEFNMMNRWENMMECWCVLKIIKELCSKGIGSMIADAEENLRESEVRKAHLAKFLYFIQIAEKEKALEQLKVTENKTVDVGQKMDLVFYSLQIGFFYMDFDLISKSIDKSKNLFEKGGDSERKNRLKVYEGLYCMSTRNFKKAAT
;
A
#
# COMPACT_ATOMS: atom_id res chain seq x y z
N MET A 1 45.42 5.64 -39.96
CA MET A 1 45.52 4.91 -38.67
C MET A 1 44.91 5.71 -37.50
N TRP A 2 43.74 6.35 -37.70
CA TRP A 2 43.11 7.24 -36.69
C TRP A 2 41.59 7.02 -36.52
N VAL A 3 41.01 6.04 -37.21
CA VAL A 3 39.55 5.83 -37.20
C VAL A 3 39.11 4.71 -36.24
N GLU A 4 40.03 3.87 -35.76
CA GLU A 4 39.66 2.64 -35.03
C GLU A 4 39.73 2.70 -33.49
N GLN A 5 40.08 3.85 -32.91
CA GLN A 5 40.15 4.00 -31.45
C GLN A 5 38.95 4.73 -30.81
N LYS A 6 38.08 5.40 -31.58
CA LYS A 6 36.95 6.14 -30.99
C LYS A 6 35.79 5.26 -30.49
N HIS A 7 35.65 4.03 -30.99
CA HIS A 7 34.52 3.17 -30.59
C HIS A 7 34.74 2.40 -29.27
N LYS A 8 35.97 2.24 -28.79
CA LYS A 8 36.23 1.56 -27.49
C LYS A 8 36.09 2.48 -26.27
N GLY A 9 36.23 3.80 -26.44
CA GLY A 9 36.13 4.78 -25.34
C GLY A 9 34.70 5.13 -24.91
N GLN A 10 33.70 4.88 -25.75
CA GLN A 10 32.29 5.17 -25.43
C GLN A 10 31.60 4.06 -24.61
N ALA A 11 32.03 2.80 -24.73
CA ALA A 11 31.48 1.70 -23.93
C ALA A 11 31.94 1.76 -22.46
N PHE A 12 33.21 2.09 -22.23
CA PHE A 12 33.80 2.13 -20.87
C PHE A 12 33.24 3.28 -20.01
N GLY A 13 32.94 4.43 -20.61
CA GLY A 13 32.33 5.57 -19.92
C GLY A 13 30.85 5.38 -19.57
N LEU A 14 30.14 4.48 -20.25
CA LEU A 14 28.75 4.12 -19.94
C LEU A 14 28.68 3.10 -18.79
N GLU A 15 29.59 2.12 -18.75
CA GLU A 15 29.69 1.17 -17.64
C GLU A 15 30.14 1.84 -16.33
N PHE A 16 31.08 2.79 -16.40
CA PHE A 16 31.53 3.53 -15.21
C PHE A 16 30.46 4.51 -14.67
N ASN A 17 29.66 5.13 -15.55
CA ASN A 17 28.49 5.93 -15.15
C ASN A 17 27.35 5.08 -14.60
N MET A 18 27.18 3.85 -15.07
CA MET A 18 26.25 2.91 -14.45
C MET A 18 26.73 2.53 -13.06
N MET A 19 28.00 2.13 -12.88
CA MET A 19 28.54 1.68 -11.59
C MET A 19 28.46 2.75 -10.50
N ASN A 20 28.81 4.01 -10.82
CA ASN A 20 28.62 5.14 -9.91
C ASN A 20 27.12 5.43 -9.61
N ARG A 21 26.21 5.17 -10.56
CA ARG A 21 24.77 5.30 -10.34
C ARG A 21 24.24 4.19 -9.42
N TRP A 22 24.81 2.99 -9.50
CA TRP A 22 24.52 1.87 -8.60
C TRP A 22 25.09 2.10 -7.19
N GLU A 23 26.29 2.67 -7.05
CA GLU A 23 26.89 3.01 -5.74
C GLU A 23 26.12 4.14 -5.04
N ASN A 24 25.77 5.22 -5.74
CA ASN A 24 24.86 6.25 -5.20
C ASN A 24 23.48 5.68 -4.85
N MET A 25 23.00 4.70 -5.63
CA MET A 25 21.75 4.00 -5.32
C MET A 25 21.89 3.09 -4.09
N MET A 26 23.05 2.49 -3.85
CA MET A 26 23.38 1.67 -2.67
C MET A 26 23.41 2.53 -1.39
N GLU A 27 23.97 3.74 -1.47
CA GLU A 27 23.98 4.71 -0.37
C GLU A 27 22.56 5.21 -0.05
N CYS A 28 21.81 5.63 -1.07
CA CYS A 28 20.40 6.01 -0.93
C CYS A 28 19.56 4.85 -0.36
N TRP A 29 19.83 3.61 -0.76
CA TRP A 29 19.14 2.43 -0.25
C TRP A 29 19.47 2.15 1.21
N CYS A 30 20.73 2.33 1.62
CA CYS A 30 21.14 2.26 3.03
C CYS A 30 20.44 3.32 3.87
N VAL A 31 20.38 4.56 3.40
CA VAL A 31 19.68 5.66 4.09
C VAL A 31 18.18 5.36 4.19
N LEU A 32 17.54 4.91 3.11
CA LEU A 32 16.13 4.50 3.13
C LEU A 32 15.87 3.34 4.10
N LYS A 33 16.79 2.38 4.20
CA LYS A 33 16.69 1.25 5.14
C LYS A 33 16.76 1.74 6.59
N ILE A 34 17.69 2.64 6.89
CA ILE A 34 17.84 3.23 8.23
C ILE A 34 16.58 4.05 8.59
N ILE A 35 16.10 4.90 7.67
CA ILE A 35 14.87 5.70 7.87
C ILE A 35 13.68 4.78 8.12
N LYS A 36 13.56 3.69 7.36
CA LYS A 36 12.50 2.68 7.53
C LYS A 36 12.54 2.05 8.92
N GLU A 37 13.71 1.65 9.40
CA GLU A 37 13.85 1.06 10.73
C GLU A 37 13.56 2.06 11.85
N LEU A 38 14.03 3.30 11.73
CA LEU A 38 13.78 4.36 12.71
C LEU A 38 12.30 4.72 12.82
N CYS A 39 11.63 4.95 11.69
CA CYS A 39 10.20 5.26 11.67
C CYS A 39 9.36 4.07 12.15
N SER A 40 9.71 2.83 11.80
CA SER A 40 9.03 1.64 12.33
C SER A 40 9.16 1.52 13.85
N LYS A 41 10.33 1.86 14.42
CA LYS A 41 10.55 1.86 15.87
C LYS A 41 9.75 2.98 16.56
N GLY A 42 9.75 4.19 16.00
CA GLY A 42 8.99 5.32 16.53
C GLY A 42 7.48 5.07 16.55
N ILE A 43 6.93 4.45 15.50
CA ILE A 43 5.51 4.08 15.46
C ILE A 43 5.21 2.93 16.46
N GLY A 44 6.18 2.02 16.66
CA GLY A 44 6.06 0.96 17.66
C GLY A 44 5.94 1.48 19.08
N SER A 45 6.76 2.46 19.48
CA SER A 45 6.67 3.09 20.81
C SER A 45 5.35 3.84 20.98
N MET A 46 4.90 4.58 19.97
CA MET A 46 3.60 5.29 20.02
C MET A 46 2.42 4.34 20.23
N ILE A 47 2.49 3.09 19.72
CA ILE A 47 1.44 2.09 19.97
C ILE A 47 1.52 1.57 21.40
N ALA A 48 2.71 1.25 21.90
CA ALA A 48 2.89 0.79 23.28
C ALA A 48 2.39 1.85 24.28
N ASP A 49 2.77 3.11 24.05
CA ASP A 49 2.33 4.24 24.88
C ASP A 49 0.81 4.41 24.82
N ALA A 50 0.20 4.22 23.64
CA ALA A 50 -1.24 4.31 23.48
C ALA A 50 -1.99 3.14 24.14
N GLU A 51 -1.45 1.93 24.10
CA GLU A 51 -2.06 0.74 24.73
C GLU A 51 -1.99 0.80 26.26
N GLU A 52 -0.94 1.40 26.83
CA GLU A 52 -0.78 1.51 28.29
C GLU A 52 -1.52 2.73 28.88
N ASN A 53 -1.54 3.87 28.17
CA ASN A 53 -1.99 5.14 28.76
C ASN A 53 -3.28 5.71 28.17
N LEU A 54 -3.71 5.28 26.97
CA LEU A 54 -4.80 5.93 26.24
C LEU A 54 -6.06 5.06 26.10
N ARG A 55 -7.15 5.71 25.68
CA ARG A 55 -8.45 5.07 25.43
C ARG A 55 -8.41 4.26 24.13
N GLU A 56 -9.29 3.26 24.02
CA GLU A 56 -9.42 2.38 22.84
C GLU A 56 -9.56 3.12 21.50
N SER A 57 -10.14 4.32 21.49
CA SER A 57 -10.25 5.16 20.30
C SER A 57 -8.90 5.65 19.76
N GLU A 58 -7.96 5.98 20.65
CA GLU A 58 -6.63 6.46 20.29
C GLU A 58 -5.72 5.29 19.91
N VAL A 59 -5.85 4.15 20.61
CA VAL A 59 -5.19 2.90 20.23
C VAL A 59 -5.51 2.56 18.78
N ARG A 60 -6.80 2.61 18.38
CA ARG A 60 -7.20 2.35 17.00
C ARG A 60 -6.53 3.29 15.99
N LYS A 61 -6.47 4.59 16.29
CA LYS A 61 -5.81 5.58 15.42
C LYS A 61 -4.31 5.29 15.27
N ALA A 62 -3.64 4.90 16.35
CA ALA A 62 -2.23 4.51 16.31
C ALA A 62 -2.01 3.27 15.41
N HIS A 63 -2.88 2.26 15.52
CA HIS A 63 -2.84 1.08 14.64
C HIS A 63 -3.09 1.44 13.18
N LEU A 64 -4.02 2.35 12.89
CA LEU A 64 -4.30 2.85 11.55
C LEU A 64 -3.10 3.63 10.98
N ALA A 65 -2.46 4.49 11.78
CA ALA A 65 -1.26 5.22 11.36
C ALA A 65 -0.12 4.27 11.00
N LYS A 66 0.08 3.20 11.78
CA LYS A 66 1.05 2.14 11.46
C LYS A 66 0.71 1.40 10.17
N PHE A 67 -0.57 1.12 9.95
CA PHE A 67 -1.03 0.50 8.71
C PHE A 67 -0.76 1.39 7.49
N LEU A 68 -1.10 2.68 7.56
CA LEU A 68 -0.83 3.66 6.49
C LEU A 68 0.68 3.79 6.21
N TYR A 69 1.50 3.72 7.25
CA TYR A 69 2.95 3.70 7.09
C TYR A 69 3.43 2.47 6.33
N PHE A 70 2.90 1.27 6.61
CA PHE A 70 3.23 0.07 5.84
C PHE A 70 2.78 0.15 4.37
N ILE A 71 1.67 0.83 4.09
CA ILE A 71 1.26 1.12 2.70
C ILE A 71 2.30 2.02 2.01
N GLN A 72 2.76 3.09 2.68
CA GLN A 72 3.73 4.02 2.10
C GLN A 72 5.05 3.34 1.74
N ILE A 73 5.51 2.38 2.53
CA ILE A 73 6.73 1.62 2.26
C ILE A 73 6.49 0.48 1.26
N ALA A 74 5.23 0.25 0.86
CA ALA A 74 4.82 -0.88 0.05
C ALA A 74 5.27 -2.23 0.67
N GLU A 75 4.90 -2.47 1.93
CA GLU A 75 5.11 -3.75 2.61
C GLU A 75 3.79 -4.52 2.69
N LYS A 76 3.52 -5.39 1.70
CA LYS A 76 2.22 -6.07 1.54
C LYS A 76 1.83 -6.91 2.75
N GLU A 77 2.69 -7.83 3.17
CA GLU A 77 2.37 -8.83 4.20
C GLU A 77 2.09 -8.18 5.55
N LYS A 78 2.99 -7.28 5.98
CA LYS A 78 2.86 -6.54 7.23
C LYS A 78 1.65 -5.61 7.23
N ALA A 79 1.32 -4.99 6.09
CA ALA A 79 0.11 -4.20 5.96
C ALA A 79 -1.14 -5.07 6.16
N LEU A 80 -1.21 -6.25 5.54
CA LEU A 80 -2.36 -7.16 5.67
C LEU A 80 -2.52 -7.72 7.09
N GLU A 81 -1.43 -7.98 7.81
CA GLU A 81 -1.47 -8.38 9.22
C GLU A 81 -2.00 -7.26 10.11
N GLN A 82 -1.43 -6.05 9.97
CA GLN A 82 -1.83 -4.89 10.75
C GLN A 82 -3.29 -4.47 10.47
N LEU A 83 -3.75 -4.66 9.22
CA LEU A 83 -5.14 -4.43 8.84
C LEU A 83 -6.10 -5.31 9.66
N LYS A 84 -5.81 -6.61 9.80
CA LYS A 84 -6.66 -7.54 10.58
C LYS A 84 -6.77 -7.10 12.04
N VAL A 85 -5.65 -6.66 12.64
CA VAL A 85 -5.62 -6.11 14.01
C VAL A 85 -6.52 -4.87 14.10
N THR A 86 -6.42 -3.98 13.12
CA THR A 86 -7.20 -2.73 13.09
C THR A 86 -8.70 -2.99 12.86
N GLU A 87 -9.05 -3.96 12.01
CA GLU A 87 -10.44 -4.35 11.74
C GLU A 87 -11.12 -4.91 13.00
N ASN A 88 -10.39 -5.72 13.79
CA ASN A 88 -10.88 -6.26 15.06
C ASN A 88 -11.14 -5.17 16.12
N LYS A 89 -10.27 -4.14 16.19
CA LYS A 89 -10.42 -3.00 17.12
C LYS A 89 -11.44 -1.95 16.65
N THR A 90 -11.98 -2.11 15.43
CA THR A 90 -12.96 -1.18 14.86
C THR A 90 -14.37 -1.72 15.09
N VAL A 91 -15.23 -0.92 15.70
CA VAL A 91 -16.64 -1.31 15.96
C VAL A 91 -17.57 -0.75 14.88
N ASP A 92 -17.27 0.46 14.39
CA ASP A 92 -18.10 1.16 13.42
C ASP A 92 -18.02 0.56 12.00
N VAL A 93 -19.19 0.37 11.37
CA VAL A 93 -19.30 -0.22 10.02
C VAL A 93 -18.70 0.70 8.95
N GLY A 94 -18.85 2.02 9.11
CA GLY A 94 -18.26 3.01 8.21
C GLY A 94 -16.74 2.95 8.21
N GLN A 95 -16.13 2.93 9.41
CA GLN A 95 -14.68 2.77 9.57
C GLN A 95 -14.17 1.43 9.03
N LYS A 96 -14.91 0.33 9.23
CA LYS A 96 -14.57 -0.97 8.62
C LYS A 96 -14.57 -0.92 7.10
N MET A 97 -15.54 -0.19 6.53
CA MET A 97 -15.61 -0.01 5.08
C MET A 97 -14.37 0.70 4.54
N ASP A 98 -13.92 1.75 5.23
CA ASP A 98 -12.72 2.49 4.87
C ASP A 98 -11.47 1.61 4.91
N LEU A 99 -11.36 0.68 5.87
CA LEU A 99 -10.29 -0.34 5.93
C LEU A 99 -10.32 -1.31 4.73
N VAL A 100 -11.51 -1.74 4.29
CA VAL A 100 -11.64 -2.59 3.11
C VAL A 100 -11.23 -1.85 1.83
N PHE A 101 -11.51 -0.54 1.73
CA PHE A 101 -11.03 0.26 0.59
C PHE A 101 -9.50 0.35 0.53
N TYR A 102 -8.80 0.47 1.66
CA TYR A 102 -7.34 0.40 1.65
C TYR A 102 -6.83 -0.97 1.18
N SER A 103 -7.54 -2.04 1.53
CA SER A 103 -7.20 -3.40 1.04
C SER A 103 -7.36 -3.50 -0.49
N LEU A 104 -8.40 -2.90 -1.04
CA LEU A 104 -8.61 -2.79 -2.48
C LEU A 104 -7.47 -2.03 -3.16
N GLN A 105 -7.05 -0.89 -2.60
CA GLN A 105 -5.93 -0.11 -3.12
C GLN A 105 -4.62 -0.90 -3.14
N ILE A 106 -4.32 -1.63 -2.06
CA ILE A 106 -3.16 -2.53 -2.01
C ILE A 106 -3.29 -3.62 -3.09
N GLY A 107 -4.49 -4.21 -3.23
CA GLY A 107 -4.78 -5.21 -4.26
C GLY A 107 -4.50 -4.70 -5.67
N PHE A 108 -4.94 -3.48 -5.99
CA PHE A 108 -4.65 -2.84 -7.27
C PHE A 108 -3.16 -2.52 -7.45
N PHE A 109 -2.48 -2.06 -6.41
CA PHE A 109 -1.05 -1.75 -6.48
C PHE A 109 -0.20 -2.99 -6.83
N TYR A 110 -0.52 -4.14 -6.22
CA TYR A 110 0.15 -5.41 -6.50
C TYR A 110 -0.50 -6.23 -7.63
N MET A 111 -1.55 -5.72 -8.27
CA MET A 111 -2.34 -6.42 -9.30
C MET A 111 -2.82 -7.82 -8.87
N ASP A 112 -3.20 -7.97 -7.60
CA ASP A 112 -3.68 -9.21 -7.01
C ASP A 112 -5.21 -9.32 -7.15
N PHE A 113 -5.66 -9.98 -8.22
CA PHE A 113 -7.09 -10.13 -8.53
C PHE A 113 -7.87 -10.95 -7.48
N ASP A 114 -7.22 -11.88 -6.80
CA ASP A 114 -7.84 -12.69 -5.74
C ASP A 114 -8.11 -11.84 -4.50
N LEU A 115 -7.17 -10.95 -4.15
CA LEU A 115 -7.36 -10.00 -3.05
C LEU A 115 -8.47 -9.00 -3.38
N ILE A 116 -8.51 -8.51 -4.63
CA ILE A 116 -9.50 -7.52 -5.07
C ILE A 116 -10.91 -8.11 -5.04
N SER A 117 -11.12 -9.29 -5.62
CA SER A 117 -12.43 -9.95 -5.64
C SER A 117 -12.97 -10.20 -4.23
N LYS A 118 -12.14 -10.78 -3.34
CA LYS A 118 -12.50 -10.99 -1.93
C LYS A 118 -12.85 -9.68 -1.21
N SER A 119 -12.15 -8.60 -1.53
CA SER A 119 -12.38 -7.30 -0.90
C SER A 119 -13.68 -6.66 -1.42
N ILE A 120 -14.01 -6.79 -2.71
CA ILE A 120 -15.30 -6.36 -3.29
C ILE A 120 -16.45 -7.13 -2.62
N ASP A 121 -16.33 -8.45 -2.45
CA ASP A 121 -17.38 -9.26 -1.81
C ASP A 121 -17.57 -8.88 -0.34
N LYS A 122 -16.47 -8.66 0.40
CA LYS A 122 -16.52 -8.12 1.76
C LYS A 122 -17.22 -6.76 1.82
N SER A 123 -16.88 -5.87 0.90
CA SER A 123 -17.52 -4.55 0.78
C SER A 123 -19.03 -4.65 0.54
N LYS A 124 -19.49 -5.57 -0.31
CA LYS A 124 -20.93 -5.81 -0.55
C LYS A 124 -21.64 -6.30 0.71
N ASN A 125 -21.05 -7.26 1.41
CA ASN A 125 -21.60 -7.79 2.66
C ASN A 125 -21.70 -6.71 3.76
N LEU A 126 -20.77 -5.75 3.79
CA LEU A 126 -20.82 -4.62 4.72
C LEU A 126 -21.92 -3.62 4.33
N PHE A 127 -22.22 -3.45 3.04
CA PHE A 127 -23.31 -2.58 2.60
C PHE A 127 -24.71 -3.08 2.98
N GLU A 128 -24.92 -4.40 3.01
CA GLU A 128 -26.18 -4.99 3.47
C GLU A 128 -26.46 -4.68 4.95
N LYS A 129 -25.42 -4.53 5.76
CA LYS A 129 -25.51 -4.24 7.21
C LYS A 129 -25.81 -2.78 7.52
N GLY A 130 -25.88 -1.92 6.51
CA GLY A 130 -26.06 -0.48 6.65
C GLY A 130 -24.81 0.24 6.16
N GLY A 131 -24.96 0.97 5.05
CA GLY A 131 -23.86 1.71 4.46
C GLY A 131 -24.32 2.99 3.79
N ASP A 132 -23.50 4.00 4.00
CA ASP A 132 -23.66 5.35 3.47
C ASP A 132 -23.64 5.37 1.93
N SER A 133 -24.52 6.20 1.34
CA SER A 133 -24.70 6.31 -0.11
C SER A 133 -23.42 6.79 -0.81
N GLU A 134 -22.65 7.66 -0.15
CA GLU A 134 -21.38 8.16 -0.69
C GLU A 134 -20.35 7.03 -0.88
N ARG A 135 -20.27 6.10 0.08
CA ARG A 135 -19.37 4.95 0.00
C ARG A 135 -19.80 3.95 -1.07
N LYS A 136 -21.11 3.83 -1.37
CA LYS A 136 -21.62 3.01 -2.47
C LYS A 136 -21.12 3.51 -3.82
N ASN A 137 -21.10 4.82 -4.01
CA ASN A 137 -20.57 5.41 -5.25
C ASN A 137 -19.08 5.12 -5.40
N ARG A 138 -18.30 5.21 -4.32
CA ARG A 138 -16.87 4.83 -4.33
C ARG A 138 -16.66 3.35 -4.65
N LEU A 139 -17.48 2.44 -4.11
CA LEU A 139 -17.39 1.02 -4.46
C LEU A 139 -17.64 0.78 -5.96
N LYS A 140 -18.66 1.42 -6.55
CA LYS A 140 -18.94 1.27 -7.99
C LYS A 140 -17.75 1.67 -8.87
N VAL A 141 -17.02 2.73 -8.48
CA VAL A 141 -15.80 3.14 -9.19
C VAL A 141 -14.72 2.05 -9.12
N TYR A 142 -14.51 1.44 -7.95
CA TYR A 142 -13.56 0.34 -7.81
C TYR A 142 -13.99 -0.93 -8.55
N GLU A 143 -15.29 -1.25 -8.56
CA GLU A 143 -15.83 -2.36 -9.37
C GLU A 143 -15.66 -2.12 -10.87
N GLY A 144 -15.92 -0.90 -11.33
CA GLY A 144 -15.66 -0.48 -12.70
C GLY A 144 -14.18 -0.62 -13.06
N LEU A 145 -13.28 -0.18 -12.18
CA LEU A 145 -11.82 -0.35 -12.36
C LEU A 145 -11.43 -1.82 -12.47
N TYR A 146 -11.94 -2.67 -11.59
CA TYR A 146 -11.71 -4.11 -11.65
C TYR A 146 -12.24 -4.76 -12.94
N CYS A 147 -13.44 -4.35 -13.39
CA CYS A 147 -14.01 -4.82 -14.65
C CYS A 147 -13.18 -4.38 -15.86
N MET A 148 -12.61 -3.17 -15.83
CA MET A 148 -11.66 -2.71 -16.85
C MET A 148 -10.37 -3.53 -16.83
N SER A 149 -9.79 -3.80 -15.66
CA SER A 149 -8.58 -4.63 -15.53
C SER A 149 -8.78 -6.06 -16.03
N THR A 150 -9.99 -6.61 -15.89
CA THR A 150 -10.38 -7.95 -16.37
C THR A 150 -10.92 -7.96 -17.81
N ARG A 151 -10.86 -6.82 -18.53
CA ARG A 151 -11.34 -6.63 -19.92
C ARG A 151 -12.85 -6.89 -20.10
N ASN A 152 -13.65 -6.79 -19.05
CA ASN A 152 -15.11 -6.91 -19.12
C ASN A 152 -15.76 -5.54 -19.31
N PHE A 153 -15.72 -5.02 -20.53
CA PHE A 153 -16.23 -3.68 -20.86
C PHE A 153 -17.75 -3.56 -20.73
N LYS A 154 -18.50 -4.66 -20.88
CA LYS A 154 -19.96 -4.65 -20.73
C LYS A 154 -20.37 -4.29 -19.31
N LYS A 155 -19.71 -4.89 -18.31
CA LYS A 155 -19.97 -4.59 -16.89
C LYS A 155 -19.35 -3.27 -16.43
N ALA A 156 -18.24 -2.85 -17.04
CA ALA A 156 -17.57 -1.60 -16.69
C ALA A 156 -18.36 -0.34 -17.11
N ALA A 157 -19.21 -0.44 -18.13
CA ALA A 157 -19.98 0.68 -18.67
C ALA A 157 -21.33 0.92 -17.97
N THR A 158 -21.69 0.09 -16.98
CA THR A 158 -22.99 0.13 -16.26
C THR A 158 -22.80 0.74 -14.88
#